data_AF-A0A380FI29-F1
#
_entry.id   AF-A0A380FI29-F1
#
_cell.length_a   1.000
_cell.length_b   1.000
_cell.length_c   1.000
_cell.angle_alpha   90.00
_cell.angle_beta   90.00
_cell.angle_gamma   90.00
#
_symmetry.space_group_name_H-M   'P 1'
#
loop_
_entity.id
_entity.type
_entity.pdbx_description
1 polymer ?
#
loop_
_entity_poly.entity_id
_entity_poly.type
_entity_poly.pdbx_seq_one_letter_code
_entity_poly.pdbx_strand_id
1 'polypeptide(L)' 'MLLKQKGIIIKAVDYGESDKIITILNEHGAKVPLMVRKAKKSRSGLQANTQLFVYGLFIYSKWERYGYIKYG' A
#
# COMPACT_ATOMS: atom_id res chain seq x y z
N MET A 1 16.36 -0.53 2.87
CA MET A 1 15.86 -1.34 4.00
C MET A 1 14.35 -1.54 3.83
N LEU A 2 13.86 -2.77 4.00
CA LEU A 2 12.42 -3.07 3.97
C LEU A 2 11.82 -2.80 5.35
N LEU A 3 10.70 -2.08 5.39
CA LEU A 3 9.90 -1.80 6.57
C LEU A 3 8.64 -2.66 6.54
N LYS A 4 8.13 -2.98 7.73
CA LYS A 4 6.86 -3.69 7.91
C LYS A 4 5.88 -2.74 8.61
N GLN A 5 4.64 -2.71 8.12
CA GLN A 5 3.58 -1.90 8.70
C GLN A 5 2.30 -2.70 8.76
N LYS A 6 1.77 -2.92 9.96
CA LYS A 6 0.43 -3.46 10.17
C LYS A 6 -0.58 -2.32 10.18
N GLY A 7 -1.78 -2.54 9.63
CA GLY A 7 -2.84 -1.55 9.66
C GLY A 7 -3.97 -1.82 8.68
N ILE A 8 -4.92 -0.89 8.63
CA ILE A 8 -6.07 -0.92 7.70
C ILE A 8 -5.93 0.15 6.63
N ILE A 9 -6.30 -0.16 5.39
CA ILE A 9 -6.37 0.83 4.32
C ILE A 9 -7.58 1.74 4.53
N ILE A 10 -7.32 3.03 4.76
CA ILE A 10 -8.35 4.06 4.97
C ILE A 10 -8.53 4.98 3.75
N LYS A 11 -7.67 4.86 2.75
CA LYS A 11 -7.77 5.59 1.49
C LYS A 11 -7.05 4.81 0.40
N ALA A 12 -7.66 4.71 -0.78
CA ALA A 12 -7.04 4.15 -1.98
C ALA A 12 -7.38 5.06 -3.16
N VAL A 13 -6.37 5.53 -3.88
CA VAL A 13 -6.52 6.44 -5.03
C VAL A 13 -5.70 5.89 -6.19
N ASP A 14 -6.30 5.83 -7.37
CA ASP A 14 -5.59 5.46 -8.59
C ASP A 14 -4.54 6.51 -8.95
N TYR A 15 -3.33 6.06 -9.28
CA TYR A 15 -2.22 6.93 -9.68
C TYR A 15 -1.67 6.47 -11.02
N GLY A 16 -1.94 7.27 -12.06
CA GLY A 16 -1.60 6.90 -13.44
C GLY A 16 -2.34 5.64 -13.92
N GLU A 17 -1.77 4.99 -14.94
CA GLU A 17 -2.44 3.86 -15.60
C GLU A 17 -2.42 2.56 -14.77
N SER A 18 -1.32 2.32 -14.04
CA SER A 18 -1.04 1.01 -13.43
C SER A 18 -0.90 1.03 -11.91
N ASP A 19 -0.69 2.20 -11.30
CA ASP A 19 -0.30 2.31 -9.90
C ASP A 19 -1.45 2.82 -9.04
N LYS A 20 -1.33 2.66 -7.71
CA LYS A 20 -2.26 3.22 -6.72
C LYS A 20 -1.47 3.86 -5.58
N ILE A 21 -2.05 4.87 -4.96
CA ILE A 21 -1.62 5.39 -3.66
C ILE A 21 -2.62 4.92 -2.61
N ILE A 22 -2.14 4.19 -1.61
CA ILE A 22 -2.94 3.78 -0.46
C ILE A 22 -2.48 4.53 0.80
N THR A 23 -3.39 4.77 1.73
CA THR A 23 -3.05 5.27 3.07
C THR A 23 -3.46 4.23 4.09
N ILE A 24 -2.48 3.77 4.86
CA ILE A 24 -2.68 2.83 5.96
C ILE A 24 -2.84 3.62 7.24
N LEU A 25 -3.87 3.32 8.02
CA LEU A 25 -3.94 3.68 9.42
C LEU A 25 -3.32 2.55 10.23
N ASN A 26 -2.22 2.83 10.92
CA ASN A 26 -1.55 1.84 11.75
C ASN A 26 -2.16 1.74 13.15
N GLU A 27 -1.70 0.75 13.91
CA GLU A 27 -2.13 0.52 15.31
C GLU A 27 -1.83 1.69 16.26
N HIS A 28 -0.86 2.54 15.92
CA HIS A 28 -0.53 3.75 16.67
C HIS A 28 -1.34 4.98 16.25
N GLY A 29 -2.32 4.83 15.34
CA GLY A 29 -3.14 5.94 14.83
C GLY A 29 -2.43 6.83 13.80
N ALA A 30 -1.22 6.48 13.36
CA ALA A 30 -0.50 7.22 12.34
C ALA A 30 -0.95 6.82 10.93
N LYS A 31 -1.05 7.81 10.04
CA LYS A 31 -1.39 7.63 8.63
C LYS A 31 -0.11 7.47 7.81
N VAL A 32 0.00 6.36 7.10
CA VAL A 32 1.19 6.01 6.30
C VAL A 32 0.79 5.93 4.83
N PRO A 33 1.16 6.94 4.00
CA PRO A 33 0.92 6.90 2.56
C PRO A 33 1.95 6.00 1.87
N LEU A 34 1.49 5.06 1.05
CA LEU A 34 2.32 4.15 0.27
C LEU A 34 1.91 4.16 -1.20
N MET A 35 2.90 4.03 -2.09
CA MET A 35 2.67 3.84 -3.51
C MET A 35 2.77 2.34 -3.84
N VAL A 36 1.71 1.81 -4.42
CA VAL A 36 1.64 0.43 -4.87
C VAL A 36 1.75 0.39 -6.38
N ARG A 37 2.90 -0.03 -6.87
CA ARG A 37 3.15 -0.13 -8.31
C ARG A 37 2.45 -1.34 -8.90
N LYS A 38 1.93 -1.20 -10.12
CA LYS A 38 1.23 -2.25 -10.86
C LYS A 38 -0.01 -2.80 -10.12
N ALA A 39 -0.55 -2.07 -9.15
CA ALA A 39 -1.71 -2.47 -8.36
C ALA A 39 -2.98 -2.69 -9.19
N LYS A 40 -3.07 -2.05 -10.37
CA LYS A 40 -4.21 -2.21 -11.29
C LYS A 40 -4.05 -3.41 -12.23
N LYS A 41 -2.86 -4.03 -12.32
CA LYS A 41 -2.66 -5.21 -13.17
C LYS A 41 -3.27 -6.45 -12.52
N SER A 42 -4.30 -7.00 -13.18
CA SER A 42 -5.06 -8.19 -12.79
C SER A 42 -4.19 -9.39 -12.33
N ARG A 43 -3.02 -9.57 -12.95
CA ARG A 43 -2.13 -10.73 -12.69
C ARG A 43 -1.45 -10.76 -11.32
N SER A 44 -1.58 -9.70 -10.49
CA SER A 44 -0.73 -9.53 -9.29
C SER A 44 -1.41 -9.79 -7.95
N GLY A 45 -2.72 -10.05 -7.88
CA GLY A 45 -3.47 -10.18 -6.60
C GLY A 45 -3.53 -8.90 -5.75
N LEU A 46 -2.65 -7.93 -6.02
CA LEU A 46 -2.56 -6.62 -5.39
C LEU A 46 -3.82 -5.78 -5.57
N GLN A 47 -4.59 -6.00 -6.63
CA GLN A 47 -5.79 -5.22 -6.88
C GLN A 47 -6.85 -5.42 -5.78
N ALA A 48 -7.00 -6.66 -5.29
CA ALA A 48 -7.89 -6.98 -4.17
C ALA A 48 -7.29 -6.53 -2.84
N ASN A 49 -5.99 -6.77 -2.62
CA ASN A 49 -5.30 -6.46 -1.36
C ASN A 49 -5.04 -4.95 -1.13
N THR A 50 -5.33 -4.09 -2.11
CA THR A 50 -5.19 -2.63 -2.01
C THR A 50 -6.54 -1.90 -1.97
N GLN A 51 -7.62 -2.63 -1.71
CA GLN A 51 -8.95 -2.04 -1.55
C GLN A 51 -9.12 -1.36 -0.19
N LEU A 52 -10.12 -0.50 -0.12
CA LEU A 52 -10.50 0.15 1.13
C LEU A 52 -10.90 -0.90 2.17
N PHE A 53 -10.55 -0.66 3.43
CA PHE A 53 -10.82 -1.53 4.58
C PHE A 53 -10.12 -2.89 4.60
N VAL A 54 -9.15 -3.12 3.71
CA VAL A 54 -8.25 -4.28 3.84
C VAL A 54 -7.31 -4.04 5.02
N TYR A 55 -7.34 -4.95 5.99
CA TYR A 55 -6.40 -5.02 7.09
C TYR A 55 -5.31 -6.04 6.79
N GLY A 56 -4.05 -5.70 7.07
CA GLY A 56 -2.97 -6.63 6.83
C GLY A 56 -1.60 -6.13 7.24
N LEU A 57 -0.60 -6.92 6.89
CA LEU A 57 0.81 -6.58 7.00
C LEU A 57 1.32 -6.11 5.63
N PHE A 58 1.82 -4.88 5.60
CA PHE A 58 2.38 -4.25 4.40
C PHE A 58 3.89 -4.17 4.53
N ILE A 59 4.62 -4.78 3.60
CA ILE A 59 6.08 -4.72 3.56
C ILE A 59 6.47 -3.74 2.47
N TYR A 60 7.24 -2.70 2.81
CA TYR A 60 7.62 -1.69 1.83
C TYR A 60 9.02 -1.11 2.01
N SER A 61 9.63 -0.65 0.92
CA SER A 61 10.88 0.12 0.98
C SER A 61 10.58 1.61 1.09
N LYS A 62 11.08 2.28 2.13
CA LYS A 62 10.97 3.75 2.28
C LYS A 62 11.99 4.44 1.36
N TRP A 63 11.51 5.21 0.39
CA TRP A 63 12.28 6.21 -0.34
C TRP A 63 11.74 7.60 0.02
N GLU A 64 12.57 8.65 -0.06
CA GLU A 64 12.41 10.00 0.52
C GLU A 64 10.98 10.60 0.56
N ARG A 65 10.09 10.26 -0.40
CA ARG A 65 8.70 10.73 -0.41
C ARG A 65 7.62 9.63 -0.38
N TYR A 66 7.93 8.37 -0.70
CA TYR A 66 6.93 7.28 -0.80
C TYR A 66 7.53 5.91 -0.47
N GLY A 67 6.72 5.03 0.14
CA GLY A 67 7.08 3.63 0.37
C GLY A 67 6.56 2.70 -0.73
N TYR A 68 7.40 1.77 -1.23
CA TYR A 68 7.01 0.79 -2.27
C TYR A 68 6.68 -0.57 -1.68
N ILE A 69 5.46 -1.07 -1.88
CA ILE A 69 5.07 -2.38 -1.37
C ILE A 69 5.73 -3.51 -2.16
N LYS A 70 6.34 -4.46 -1.45
CA LYS A 70 6.91 -5.70 -1.99
C LYS A 70 6.26 -6.86 -1.23
N TYR A 71 5.41 -7.65 -1.89
CA TYR A 71 4.90 -8.89 -1.30
C TYR A 71 5.81 -10.06 -1.68
N GLY A 72 6.04 -10.93 -0.70
CA GLY A 72 6.24 -12.37 -0.88
C GLY A 72 4.94 -13.08 -0.54
#